data_AF-A0A9Q0QYD4-F1
#
_entry.id   AF-A0A9Q0QYD4-F1
#
_cell.length_a   1.000
_cell.length_b   1.000
_cell.length_c   1.000
_cell.angle_alpha   90.00
_cell.angle_beta   90.00
_cell.angle_gamma   90.00
#
_symmetry.space_group_name_H-M   'P 1'
#
loop_
_entity.id
_entity.type
_entity.pdbx_description
1 polymer ?
#
loop_
_entity_poly.entity_id
_entity_poly.type
_entity_poly.pdbx_seq_one_letter_code
_entity_poly.pdbx_strand_id
1 'polypeptide(L)'
;MIASAVVVFVYRLIPQIFAYAINFPIQKFLQAQSIIGPTAYISTATLILHLFLIWLAIYKLELGLIGASLVLSLSWWIVVVAQFVYFVKSDLCKYTWTRFTIRTFSGLGGILEAIGFIGSEVLLGNLVYVDTGFARHI
;
A
#
# COMPACT_ATOMS: atom_id res chain seq x y z
N MET A 1 12.40 27.65 8.06
CA MET A 1 10.97 27.64 8.45
C MET A 1 10.17 26.53 7.77
N ILE A 2 10.31 26.32 6.45
CA ILE A 2 9.59 25.24 5.74
C ILE A 2 10.06 23.84 6.18
N ALA A 3 11.37 23.62 6.30
CA ALA A 3 11.92 22.32 6.70
C ALA A 3 11.44 21.81 8.08
N SER A 4 11.34 22.68 9.07
CA SER A 4 10.84 22.31 10.41
C SER A 4 9.37 21.91 10.41
N ALA A 5 8.54 22.57 9.59
CA ALA A 5 7.13 22.21 9.43
C ALA A 5 6.96 20.85 8.74
N VAL A 6 7.78 20.56 7.72
CA VAL A 6 7.80 19.26 7.03
C VAL A 6 8.17 18.13 7.99
N VAL A 7 9.16 18.31 8.85
CA VAL A 7 9.56 17.28 9.83
C VAL A 7 8.41 16.94 10.77
N VAL A 8 7.74 17.94 11.36
CA VAL A 8 6.59 17.71 12.26
C VAL A 8 5.43 17.03 11.53
N PHE A 9 5.19 17.38 10.28
CA PHE A 9 4.19 16.73 9.43
C PHE A 9 4.54 15.26 9.20
N VAL A 10 5.76 14.96 8.75
CA VAL A 10 6.23 13.59 8.46
C VAL A 10 6.21 12.68 9.69
N TYR A 11 6.64 13.18 10.86
CA TYR A 11 6.57 12.40 12.11
C TYR A 11 5.14 11.93 12.42
N ARG A 12 4.13 12.75 12.12
CA ARG A 12 2.72 12.39 12.34
C ARG A 12 2.16 11.43 11.29
N LEU A 13 2.88 11.22 10.18
CA LEU A 13 2.53 10.25 9.14
C LEU A 13 3.16 8.87 9.35
N ILE A 14 4.00 8.68 10.36
CA ILE A 14 4.57 7.35 10.68
C ILE A 14 3.47 6.26 10.79
N PRO A 15 2.32 6.49 11.48
CA PRO A 15 1.24 5.50 11.54
C PRO A 15 0.62 5.19 10.17
N GLN A 16 0.65 6.13 9.23
CA GLN A 16 0.12 5.95 7.88
C GLN A 16 0.95 4.94 7.07
N ILE A 17 2.26 4.87 7.29
CA ILE A 17 3.13 3.91 6.60
C ILE A 17 2.71 2.47 6.94
N PHE A 18 2.38 2.21 8.21
CA PHE A 18 1.84 0.91 8.62
C PHE A 18 0.48 0.62 8.00
N ALA A 19 -0.41 1.61 7.94
CA ALA A 19 -1.69 1.47 7.26
C ALA A 19 -1.50 1.06 5.79
N TYR A 20 -0.55 1.68 5.07
CA TYR A 20 -0.23 1.28 3.70
C TYR A 20 0.30 -0.15 3.59
N ALA A 21 1.21 -0.54 4.48
CA ALA A 21 1.78 -1.87 4.49
C ALA A 21 0.71 -2.97 4.67
N ILE A 22 -0.34 -2.68 5.44
CA ILE A 22 -1.49 -3.59 5.64
C ILE A 22 -2.45 -3.52 4.45
N ASN A 23 -2.72 -2.32 3.92
CA ASN A 23 -3.68 -2.11 2.84
C ASN A 23 -3.23 -2.82 1.55
N PHE A 24 -1.94 -2.76 1.23
CA PHE A 24 -1.38 -3.32 0.00
C PHE A 24 -1.71 -4.81 -0.23
N PRO A 25 -1.42 -5.74 0.69
CA PRO A 25 -1.79 -7.14 0.53
C PRO A 25 -3.30 -7.37 0.51
N ILE A 26 -4.09 -6.62 1.31
CA ILE A 26 -5.56 -6.73 1.30
C ILE A 26 -6.12 -6.38 -0.08
N GLN A 27 -5.66 -5.29 -0.69
CA GLN A 27 -6.10 -4.89 -2.02
C GLN A 27 -5.70 -5.90 -3.08
N LYS A 28 -4.48 -6.43 -3.04
CA LYS A 28 -4.04 -7.46 -4.00
C LYS A 28 -4.85 -8.75 -3.85
N PHE A 29 -5.18 -9.16 -2.63
CA PHE A 29 -6.06 -10.29 -2.39
C PHE A 29 -7.46 -10.07 -2.95
N LEU A 30 -8.11 -8.95 -2.62
CA LEU A 30 -9.45 -8.63 -3.11
C LEU A 30 -9.50 -8.49 -4.64
N GLN A 31 -8.46 -7.91 -5.25
CA GLN A 31 -8.31 -7.83 -6.70
C GLN A 31 -8.17 -9.21 -7.34
N ALA A 32 -7.38 -10.11 -6.76
CA ALA A 32 -7.21 -11.48 -7.26
C ALA A 32 -8.52 -12.29 -7.19
N GLN A 33 -9.42 -11.97 -6.26
CA GLN A 33 -10.76 -12.55 -6.16
C GLN A 33 -11.80 -11.84 -7.07
N SER A 34 -11.39 -10.87 -7.89
CA SER A 34 -12.27 -10.02 -8.73
C SER A 34 -13.27 -9.17 -7.93
N ILE A 35 -12.95 -8.83 -6.67
CA ILE A 35 -13.82 -8.07 -5.76
C ILE A 35 -13.31 -6.63 -5.64
N ILE A 36 -13.54 -5.82 -6.67
CA ILE A 36 -13.07 -4.41 -6.71
C ILE A 36 -14.13 -3.37 -6.32
N GLY A 37 -15.42 -3.66 -6.53
CA GLY A 37 -16.52 -2.73 -6.26
C GLY A 37 -16.60 -2.24 -4.81
N PRO A 38 -16.56 -3.13 -3.80
CA PRO A 38 -16.59 -2.74 -2.39
C PRO A 38 -15.42 -1.85 -1.98
N THR A 39 -14.22 -2.14 -2.48
CA THR A 39 -13.02 -1.31 -2.24
C THR A 39 -13.19 0.10 -2.82
N ALA A 40 -13.75 0.22 -4.03
CA ALA A 40 -14.04 1.51 -4.64
C ALA A 40 -15.03 2.31 -3.78
N TYR A 41 -16.14 1.70 -3.35
CA TYR A 41 -17.14 2.37 -2.53
C TYR A 41 -16.58 2.84 -1.18
N ILE A 42 -15.83 1.98 -0.47
CA ILE A 42 -15.16 2.34 0.80
C ILE A 42 -14.20 3.52 0.59
N SER A 43 -13.45 3.52 -0.50
CA SER A 43 -12.49 4.59 -0.81
C SER A 43 -13.19 5.90 -1.11
N THR A 44 -14.27 5.88 -1.91
CA THR A 44 -15.08 7.07 -2.20
C THR A 44 -15.72 7.63 -0.94
N ALA A 45 -16.32 6.79 -0.10
CA ALA A 45 -16.90 7.21 1.18
C ALA A 45 -15.84 7.82 2.11
N THR A 46 -14.66 7.20 2.18
CA THR A 46 -13.55 7.72 3.00
C THR A 46 -13.00 9.04 2.45
N LEU A 47 -12.98 9.24 1.13
CA LEU A 47 -12.59 10.51 0.52
C LEU A 47 -13.54 11.64 0.92
N ILE A 48 -14.85 11.41 0.85
CA ILE A 48 -15.85 12.40 1.28
C ILE A 48 -15.66 12.74 2.76
N LEU A 49 -15.49 11.72 3.60
CA LEU A 49 -15.23 11.91 5.02
C LEU A 49 -13.91 12.67 5.27
N HIS A 50 -12.85 12.36 4.52
CA HIS A 50 -11.57 13.04 4.59
C HIS A 50 -11.70 14.54 4.27
N LEU A 51 -12.41 14.89 3.20
CA LEU A 51 -12.68 16.27 2.82
C LEU A 51 -13.47 17.04 3.89
N PHE A 52 -14.41 16.37 4.56
CA PHE A 52 -15.13 16.96 5.67
C PHE A 52 -14.23 17.15 6.92
N LEU A 53 -13.46 16.12 7.28
CA LEU A 53 -12.57 16.15 8.45
C LEU A 53 -11.42 17.14 8.27
N ILE A 54 -10.86 17.27 7.07
CA ILE A 54 -9.78 18.22 6.80
C ILE A 54 -10.29 19.65 6.89
N TRP A 55 -11.49 19.90 6.38
CA TRP A 55 -12.16 21.20 6.53
C TRP A 55 -12.39 21.52 8.01
N LEU A 56 -12.90 20.57 8.79
CA LEU A 56 -13.11 20.74 10.23
C LEU A 56 -11.79 21.02 10.96
N ALA A 57 -10.75 20.23 10.70
CA ALA A 57 -9.46 20.33 11.38
C ALA A 57 -8.73 21.65 11.08
N ILE A 58 -8.81 22.14 9.85
CA ILE A 58 -8.12 23.37 9.44
C ILE A 58 -8.93 24.61 9.83
N TYR A 59 -10.23 24.65 9.52
CA TYR A 59 -11.03 25.87 9.64
C TYR A 59 -11.80 26.02 10.96
N LYS A 60 -12.15 24.92 11.63
CA LYS A 60 -12.90 24.98 12.90
C LYS A 60 -12.03 24.76 14.12
N LEU A 61 -11.06 23.85 14.01
CA LEU A 61 -10.15 23.53 15.12
C LEU A 61 -8.83 24.30 15.01
N GLU A 62 -8.60 25.03 13.93
CA GLU A 62 -7.40 25.85 13.68
C GLU A 62 -6.07 25.08 13.87
N LEU A 63 -6.11 23.76 13.66
CA LEU A 63 -4.96 22.87 13.86
C LEU A 63 -3.93 22.95 12.72
N GLY A 64 -4.26 23.66 11.63
CA GLY A 64 -3.39 23.87 10.48
C GLY A 64 -2.76 22.58 9.95
N LEU A 65 -1.44 22.62 9.73
CA LEU A 65 -0.65 21.51 9.16
C LEU A 65 -0.67 20.25 10.05
N ILE A 66 -0.74 20.44 11.37
CA ILE A 66 -0.83 19.34 12.33
C ILE A 66 -2.17 18.60 12.13
N GLY A 67 -3.28 19.34 12.09
CA GLY A 67 -4.60 18.77 11.82
C GLY A 67 -4.63 18.03 10.48
N ALA A 68 -3.99 18.60 9.46
CA ALA A 68 -3.91 17.99 8.15
C ALA A 68 -3.21 16.62 8.15
N SER A 69 -2.04 16.51 8.79
CA SER A 69 -1.32 15.22 8.90
C SER A 69 -2.11 14.17 9.68
N LEU A 70 -2.81 14.57 10.75
CA LEU A 70 -3.60 13.67 11.57
C LEU A 70 -4.80 13.13 10.80
N VAL A 71 -5.56 14.01 10.15
CA VAL A 71 -6.72 13.61 9.34
C VAL A 71 -6.28 12.69 8.19
N LEU A 72 -5.15 12.99 7.53
CA LEU A 72 -4.61 12.13 6.49
C LEU A 72 -4.26 10.75 7.02
N SER A 73 -3.52 10.65 8.12
CA SER A 73 -3.19 9.37 8.74
C SER A 73 -4.45 8.60 9.15
N LEU A 74 -5.43 9.28 9.76
CA LEU A 74 -6.68 8.66 10.21
C LEU A 74 -7.51 8.11 9.05
N SER A 75 -7.60 8.83 7.93
CA SER A 75 -8.33 8.36 6.75
C SER A 75 -7.78 7.05 6.20
N TRP A 76 -6.45 6.86 6.18
CA TRP A 76 -5.87 5.59 5.76
C TRP A 76 -6.21 4.43 6.70
N TRP A 77 -6.24 4.67 8.01
CA TRP A 77 -6.68 3.67 8.97
C TRP A 77 -8.16 3.32 8.81
N ILE A 78 -9.02 4.29 8.50
CA ILE A 78 -10.44 4.04 8.21
C ILE A 78 -10.58 3.10 7.01
N VAL A 79 -9.84 3.34 5.91
CA VAL A 79 -9.83 2.44 4.74
C VAL A 79 -9.40 1.03 5.14
N VAL A 80 -8.27 0.90 5.86
CA VAL A 80 -7.73 -0.40 6.28
C VAL A 80 -8.73 -1.17 7.13
N VAL A 81 -9.32 -0.54 8.14
CA VAL A 81 -10.30 -1.17 9.03
C VAL A 81 -11.55 -1.57 8.26
N ALA A 82 -12.07 -0.68 7.42
CA ALA A 82 -13.27 -0.97 6.62
C ALA A 82 -13.05 -2.14 5.64
N GLN A 83 -11.91 -2.17 4.95
CA GLN A 83 -11.56 -3.28 4.06
C GLN A 83 -11.32 -4.58 4.83
N PHE A 84 -10.69 -4.51 6.00
CA PHE A 84 -10.47 -5.69 6.85
C PHE A 84 -11.79 -6.26 7.38
N VAL A 85 -12.72 -5.40 7.84
CA VAL A 85 -14.06 -5.82 8.26
C VAL A 85 -14.83 -6.45 7.10
N TYR A 86 -14.79 -5.84 5.91
CA TYR A 86 -15.41 -6.40 4.72
C TYR A 86 -14.83 -7.78 4.38
N PHE A 87 -13.51 -7.89 4.41
CA PHE A 87 -12.79 -9.14 4.17
C PHE A 87 -13.21 -10.25 5.14
N VAL A 88 -13.27 -9.96 6.45
CA VAL A 88 -13.65 -10.94 7.49
C VAL A 88 -15.14 -11.34 7.39
N LYS A 89 -16.01 -10.42 6.97
CA LYS A 89 -17.46 -10.66 6.89
C LYS A 89 -17.89 -11.33 5.59
N SER A 90 -17.15 -11.15 4.51
CA SER A 90 -17.51 -11.66 3.18
C SER A 90 -17.47 -13.19 3.12
N ASP A 91 -18.60 -13.80 2.76
CA ASP A 91 -18.72 -15.26 2.60
C ASP A 91 -17.80 -15.82 1.51
N LEU A 92 -17.50 -15.02 0.48
CA LEU A 92 -16.56 -15.37 -0.59
C LEU A 92 -15.12 -15.54 -0.06
N CYS A 93 -14.73 -14.77 0.96
CA CYS A 93 -13.40 -14.84 1.57
C CYS A 93 -13.30 -15.92 2.66
N LYS A 94 -14.42 -16.39 3.22
CA LYS A 94 -14.43 -17.43 4.26
C LYS A 94 -13.87 -18.77 3.77
N TYR A 95 -14.11 -19.11 2.50
CA TYR A 95 -13.61 -20.37 1.91
C TYR A 95 -12.10 -20.35 1.66
N THR A 96 -11.52 -19.18 1.36
CA THR A 96 -10.08 -19.02 1.10
C THR A 96 -9.26 -18.75 2.37
N TRP A 97 -9.90 -18.31 3.45
CA TRP A 97 -9.25 -18.01 4.73
C TRP A 97 -9.06 -19.27 5.58
N THR A 98 -8.05 -20.07 5.26
CA THR A 98 -7.47 -21.02 6.22
C THR A 98 -6.64 -20.24 7.24
N ARG A 99 -6.84 -20.53 8.53
CA ARG A 99 -6.19 -19.87 9.69
C ARG A 99 -4.74 -19.45 9.39
N PHE A 100 -4.42 -18.18 9.69
CA PHE A 100 -3.06 -17.62 9.67
C PHE A 100 -2.08 -18.58 10.36
N THR A 101 -1.24 -19.26 9.58
CA THR A 101 -0.24 -20.21 10.06
C THR A 101 1.11 -19.79 9.49
N ILE A 102 2.17 -19.83 10.29
CA ILE A 102 3.53 -19.45 9.87
C ILE A 102 4.00 -20.26 8.64
N ARG A 103 3.48 -21.47 8.44
CA ARG A 103 3.71 -22.30 7.23
C ARG A 103 3.32 -21.63 5.91
N THR A 104 2.43 -20.64 5.90
CA THR A 104 2.07 -19.90 4.68
C THR A 104 3.23 -19.04 4.17
N PHE A 105 4.16 -18.65 5.05
CA PHE A 105 5.34 -17.86 4.69
C PHE A 105 6.52 -18.71 4.20
N SER A 106 6.43 -20.04 4.26
CA SER A 106 7.49 -20.94 3.79
C SER A 106 7.81 -20.80 2.30
N GLY A 107 6.87 -20.28 1.50
CA GLY A 107 7.06 -20.04 0.06
C GLY A 107 7.83 -18.75 -0.29
N LEU A 108 8.07 -17.86 0.67
CA LEU A 108 8.80 -16.60 0.42
C LEU A 108 10.21 -16.84 -0.11
N GLY A 109 10.89 -17.89 0.34
CA GLY A 109 12.23 -18.25 -0.13
C GLY A 109 12.26 -18.50 -1.64
N GLY A 110 11.27 -19.23 -2.17
CA GLY A 110 11.18 -19.51 -3.61
C GLY A 110 10.89 -18.25 -4.45
N ILE A 111 10.16 -17.27 -3.90
CA ILE A 111 9.94 -15.98 -4.57
C ILE A 111 11.24 -15.19 -4.67
N LEU A 112 12.05 -15.17 -3.59
CA LEU A 112 13.35 -14.48 -3.59
C LEU A 112 14.34 -15.15 -4.56
N GLU A 113 14.33 -16.47 -4.62
CA GLU A 113 15.16 -17.23 -5.55
C GLU A 113 14.77 -16.99 -7.01
N ALA A 114 13.47 -16.97 -7.32
CA ALA A 114 12.97 -16.64 -8.66
C ALA A 114 13.30 -15.21 -9.08
N ILE A 115 13.21 -14.23 -8.17
CA ILE A 115 13.63 -12.84 -8.44
C ILE A 115 15.13 -12.77 -8.73
N GLY A 116 15.95 -13.51 -7.97
CA GLY A 116 17.39 -13.61 -8.22
C GLY A 116 17.70 -14.21 -9.61
N PHE A 117 16.98 -15.26 -9.99
CA PHE A 117 17.11 -15.91 -11.29
C PHE A 117 16.76 -14.94 -12.45
N ILE A 118 15.59 -14.30 -12.40
CA ILE A 118 15.16 -13.32 -13.41
C ILE A 118 16.16 -12.15 -13.49
N GLY A 119 16.66 -11.67 -12.35
CA GLY A 119 17.68 -10.63 -12.31
C GLY A 119 18.98 -11.02 -13.04
N SER A 120 19.43 -12.27 -12.86
CA SER A 120 20.63 -12.78 -13.54
C SER A 120 20.45 -12.89 -15.06
N GLU A 121 19.30 -13.38 -15.54
CA GLU A 121 18.97 -13.50 -16.96
C GLU A 121 18.93 -12.12 -17.64
N VAL A 122 18.33 -11.11 -16.98
CA VAL A 122 18.29 -9.73 -17.49
C VAL A 122 19.67 -9.09 -17.52
N LEU A 123 20.53 -9.35 -16.53
CA LEU A 123 21.92 -8.87 -16.52
C LEU A 123 22.74 -9.51 -17.64
N LEU A 124 22.62 -10.82 -17.83
CA LEU A 124 23.28 -11.55 -18.92
C LEU A 124 22.81 -11.07 -20.30
N GLY A 125 21.50 -10.85 -20.46
CA GLY A 125 20.95 -10.24 -21.66
C GLY A 125 21.61 -8.89 -21.95
N ASN A 126 21.58 -7.96 -21.00
CA ASN A 126 22.19 -6.64 -21.18
C ASN A 126 23.69 -6.69 -21.49
N LEU A 127 24.45 -7.59 -20.86
CA LEU A 127 25.88 -7.77 -21.13
C LEU A 127 26.12 -8.27 -22.57
N VAL A 128 25.35 -9.26 -23.04
CA VAL A 128 25.44 -9.75 -24.42
C VAL A 128 25.03 -8.67 -25.42
N TYR A 129 24.01 -7.87 -25.12
CA TYR A 129 23.59 -6.74 -25.95
C TYR A 129 24.67 -5.65 -26.04
N VAL A 130 25.36 -5.33 -24.93
CA VAL A 130 26.46 -4.36 -24.92
C VAL A 130 27.68 -4.88 -25.69
N ASP A 131 28.02 -6.15 -25.53
CA ASP A 131 29.16 -6.78 -26.21
C ASP A 131 28.92 -6.86 -27.74
N THR A 132 27.73 -7.28 -28.15
CA THR A 132 27.34 -7.31 -29.58
C THR A 132 27.11 -5.93 -30.18
N GLY A 133 26.74 -4.94 -29.39
CA GLY A 133 26.64 -3.53 -29.80
C GLY A 133 28.00 -2.87 -29.99
N PHE A 134 28.97 -3.17 -29.11
CA PHE A 134 30.36 -2.73 -29.26
C PHE A 134 31.02 -3.37 -30.49
N ALA A 135 30.81 -4.68 -30.70
CA ALA A 135 31.33 -5.41 -31.85
C ALA A 135 30.78 -4.96 -33.23
N ARG A 136 29.69 -4.19 -33.26
CA ARG A 136 29.07 -3.68 -34.50
C ARG A 136 29.57 -2.28 -34.89
N HIS A 137 30.32 -1.61 -34.01
CA HIS A 137 30.83 -0.25 -34.20
C HIS A 137 32.36 -0.15 -34.34
N ILE A 138 33.05 -1.29 -34.30
CA ILE A 138 34.46 -1.47 -34.71
C ILE A 138 34.51 -2.19 -36.06
#